data_AF-A0A6V8KWZ6-F1
#
_entry.id   AF-A0A6V8KWZ6-F1
#
_cell.length_a   1.000
_cell.length_b   1.000
_cell.length_c   1.000
_cell.angle_alpha   90.00
_cell.angle_beta   90.00
_cell.angle_gamma   90.00
#
_symmetry.space_group_name_H-M   'P 1'
#
loop_
_entity.id
_entity.type
_entity.pdbx_description
1 polymer ?
#
loop_
_entity_poly.entity_id
_entity_poly.type
_entity_poly.pdbx_seq_one_letter_code
_entity_poly.pdbx_strand_id
1 'polypeptide(L)'
;MKLYMDESGNGQQSQPLIVGAVETGEDSEEIERRIQDLHRRVSARRSLSGLRSFDAFRKHGFHASTDPPEVSNLFLELMQDLSFKAYVLVTDGTSVLAGSTEIDRLKFMYTSLLGDLLIRHRAEPELLCYIEQNDGMKQLVRNLPDSATRRAHEKLGRPTSLPRLNVVMVPKTEAMSMAIIDYVMIAVSRWIRSNYTTKPEDWSYRAFRIVEPFISILYSLERGLISSRKMPLH
;
A
#
# COMPACT_ATOMS: atom_id res chain seq x y z
N MET A 1 12.88 9.36 6.15
CA MET A 1 11.99 8.17 6.00
C MET A 1 11.33 8.18 4.62
N LYS A 2 11.23 7.02 3.92
CA LYS A 2 10.51 6.91 2.63
C LYS A 2 9.22 6.10 2.77
N LEU A 3 8.14 6.62 2.20
CA LEU A 3 6.82 6.02 2.15
C LEU A 3 6.43 5.75 0.69
N TYR A 4 5.79 4.62 0.44
CA TYR A 4 5.22 4.24 -0.86
C TYR A 4 3.73 3.97 -0.67
N MET A 5 2.87 4.71 -1.34
CA MET A 5 1.43 4.61 -1.18
C MET A 5 0.72 4.34 -2.49
N ASP A 6 -0.39 3.62 -2.39
CA ASP A 6 -1.28 3.32 -3.52
C ASP A 6 -2.70 3.03 -3.00
N GLU A 7 -3.66 2.97 -3.92
CA GLU A 7 -5.04 2.59 -3.68
C GLU A 7 -5.48 1.34 -4.46
N SER A 8 -6.48 0.64 -3.95
CA SER A 8 -7.14 -0.43 -4.70
C SER A 8 -8.64 -0.47 -4.43
N GLY A 9 -9.39 -1.12 -5.33
CA GLY A 9 -10.86 -1.23 -5.25
C GLY A 9 -11.64 -0.05 -5.86
N ASN A 10 -10.94 0.97 -6.38
CA ASN A 10 -11.56 2.09 -7.10
C ASN A 10 -12.42 1.59 -8.28
N GLY A 11 -13.65 2.10 -8.38
CA GLY A 11 -14.59 1.75 -9.44
C GLY A 11 -15.22 0.36 -9.31
N GLN A 12 -14.98 -0.38 -8.22
CA GLN A 12 -15.50 -1.73 -8.02
C GLN A 12 -16.34 -1.86 -6.74
N GLN A 13 -17.66 -1.77 -6.88
CA GLN A 13 -18.60 -1.88 -5.74
C GLN A 13 -18.53 -3.21 -4.97
N SER A 14 -17.99 -4.27 -5.59
CA SER A 14 -17.84 -5.60 -4.97
C SER A 14 -16.51 -5.78 -4.22
N GLN A 15 -15.66 -4.75 -4.20
CA GLN A 15 -14.38 -4.77 -3.51
C GLN A 15 -14.36 -3.66 -2.45
N PRO A 16 -13.70 -3.90 -1.30
CA PRO A 16 -13.41 -2.81 -0.37
C PRO A 16 -12.50 -1.80 -1.06
N LEU A 17 -12.72 -0.52 -0.79
CA LEU A 17 -11.77 0.52 -1.13
C LEU A 17 -10.63 0.46 -0.11
N ILE A 18 -9.39 0.44 -0.58
CA ILE A 18 -8.20 0.31 0.26
C ILE A 18 -7.22 1.41 -0.11
N VAL A 19 -6.62 2.04 0.91
CA VAL A 19 -5.41 2.86 0.77
C VAL A 19 -4.33 2.23 1.62
N GLY A 20 -3.18 2.02 1.00
CA GLY A 20 -2.02 1.40 1.63
C GLY A 20 -0.82 2.34 1.70
N ALA A 21 0.05 2.11 2.68
CA ALA A 21 1.37 2.71 2.76
C ALA A 21 2.41 1.66 3.17
N VAL A 22 3.56 1.67 2.51
CA VAL A 22 4.76 0.94 2.91
C VAL A 22 5.79 1.94 3.40
N GLU A 23 6.25 1.73 4.63
CA GLU A 23 7.39 2.43 5.23
C GLU A 23 8.65 1.60 5.01
N THR A 24 9.64 2.25 4.41
CA THR A 24 11.00 1.74 4.31
C THR A 24 11.91 2.66 5.12
N GLY A 25 12.66 2.06 6.06
CA GLY A 25 13.56 2.78 6.96
C GLY A 25 14.86 3.17 6.25
N GLU A 26 15.98 3.02 6.97
CA GLU A 26 17.32 3.30 6.44
C GLU A 26 17.64 2.42 5.21
N ASP A 27 17.09 1.20 5.14
CA ASP A 27 17.31 0.24 4.05
C ASP A 27 16.56 0.56 2.74
N SER A 28 15.89 1.72 2.63
CA SER A 28 15.02 2.03 1.48
C SER A 28 15.68 1.88 0.11
N GLU A 29 16.94 2.30 -0.02
CA GLU A 29 17.69 2.22 -1.29
C GLU A 29 18.10 0.78 -1.62
N GLU A 30 18.43 0.00 -0.59
CA GLU A 30 18.75 -1.41 -0.73
C GLU A 30 17.51 -2.22 -1.16
N ILE A 31 16.36 -1.93 -0.57
CA ILE A 31 15.07 -2.54 -0.95
C ILE A 31 14.77 -2.27 -2.43
N GLU A 32 14.84 -1.01 -2.84
CA GLU A 32 14.60 -0.60 -4.23
C GLU A 32 15.57 -1.32 -5.19
N ARG A 33 16.87 -1.35 -4.86
CA ARG A 33 17.90 -2.05 -5.65
C ARG A 33 17.60 -3.53 -5.80
N ARG A 34 17.24 -4.23 -4.71
CA ARG A 34 16.91 -5.67 -4.75
C ARG A 34 15.67 -5.95 -5.61
N ILE A 35 14.67 -5.08 -5.57
CA ILE A 35 13.46 -5.20 -6.41
C ILE A 35 13.82 -4.97 -7.89
N GLN A 36 14.64 -3.96 -8.19
CA GLN A 36 15.12 -3.70 -9.54
C GLN A 36 15.98 -4.86 -10.08
N ASP A 37 16.85 -5.44 -9.24
CA ASP A 37 17.66 -6.61 -9.57
C ASP A 37 16.78 -7.82 -9.91
N LEU A 38 15.72 -8.04 -9.13
CA LEU A 38 14.74 -9.07 -9.41
C LEU A 38 14.00 -8.79 -10.74
N HIS A 39 13.52 -7.56 -10.95
CA HIS A 39 12.84 -7.17 -12.19
C HIS A 39 13.72 -7.44 -13.41
N ARG A 40 14.98 -6.99 -13.40
CA ARG A 40 15.94 -7.20 -14.50
C ARG A 40 16.14 -8.69 -14.80
N ARG A 41 16.35 -9.49 -13.77
CA ARG A 41 16.61 -10.94 -13.90
C ARG A 41 15.39 -11.70 -14.42
N VAL A 42 14.20 -11.39 -13.93
CA VAL A 42 12.96 -12.04 -14.36
C VAL A 42 12.56 -11.57 -15.76
N SER A 43 12.68 -10.28 -16.04
CA SER A 43 12.42 -9.68 -17.36
C SER A 43 13.35 -10.21 -18.45
N ALA A 44 14.50 -10.80 -18.13
CA ALA A 44 15.38 -11.43 -19.11
C ALA A 44 14.91 -12.84 -19.56
N ARG A 45 13.96 -13.46 -18.86
CA ARG A 45 13.50 -14.83 -19.15
C ARG A 45 12.75 -14.90 -20.48
N ARG A 46 13.35 -15.54 -21.47
CA ARG A 46 12.75 -15.69 -22.81
C ARG A 46 11.61 -16.70 -22.85
N SER A 47 11.63 -17.71 -21.98
CA SER A 47 10.64 -18.79 -21.92
C SER A 47 9.20 -18.33 -21.65
N LEU A 48 9.00 -17.12 -21.13
CA LEU A 48 7.69 -16.54 -20.85
C LEU A 48 7.26 -15.49 -21.89
N SER A 49 8.06 -15.26 -22.92
CA SER A 49 7.78 -14.22 -23.93
C SER A 49 6.52 -14.56 -24.73
N GLY A 50 5.71 -13.53 -25.04
CA GLY A 50 4.45 -13.70 -25.77
C GLY A 50 3.23 -13.97 -24.88
N LEU A 51 3.43 -14.16 -23.58
CA LEU A 51 2.35 -14.11 -22.60
C LEU A 51 2.02 -12.65 -22.29
N ARG A 52 0.78 -12.22 -22.55
CA ARG A 52 0.35 -10.82 -22.36
C ARG A 52 0.63 -10.28 -20.95
N SER A 53 0.43 -11.10 -19.91
CA SER A 53 0.72 -10.75 -18.52
C SER A 53 2.22 -10.55 -18.28
N PHE A 54 3.07 -11.38 -18.87
CA PHE A 54 4.52 -11.24 -18.77
C PHE A 54 5.04 -10.03 -19.56
N ASP A 55 4.47 -9.76 -20.74
CA ASP A 55 4.82 -8.56 -21.51
C ASP A 55 4.43 -7.27 -20.78
N ALA A 56 3.29 -7.28 -20.07
CA ALA A 56 2.90 -6.18 -19.18
C ALA A 56 3.91 -6.00 -18.04
N PHE A 57 4.30 -7.09 -17.36
CA PHE A 57 5.34 -7.07 -16.32
C PHE A 57 6.67 -6.48 -16.82
N ARG A 58 7.13 -6.91 -18.00
CA ARG A 58 8.39 -6.39 -18.59
C ARG A 58 8.33 -4.89 -18.83
N LYS A 59 7.18 -4.38 -19.27
CA LYS A 59 7.00 -2.98 -19.63
C LYS A 59 6.76 -2.09 -18.41
N HIS A 60 6.02 -2.56 -17.42
CA HIS A 60 5.47 -1.73 -16.34
C HIS A 60 6.01 -2.07 -14.95
N GLY A 61 6.77 -3.15 -14.80
CA GLY A 61 7.23 -3.65 -13.51
C GLY A 61 6.23 -4.62 -12.87
N PHE A 62 6.41 -4.88 -11.58
CA PHE A 62 5.53 -5.77 -10.81
C PHE A 62 4.16 -5.14 -10.60
N HIS A 63 3.10 -5.89 -10.86
CA HIS A 63 1.74 -5.51 -10.52
C HIS A 63 0.92 -6.73 -10.11
N ALA A 64 0.52 -6.78 -8.84
CA ALA A 64 -0.05 -7.98 -8.23
C ALA A 64 -1.35 -8.49 -8.89
N SER A 65 -2.05 -7.63 -9.64
CA SER A 65 -3.30 -7.95 -10.32
C SER A 65 -3.10 -8.69 -11.65
N THR A 66 -1.96 -8.48 -12.31
CA THR A 66 -1.67 -8.99 -13.66
C THR A 66 -0.44 -9.88 -13.73
N ASP A 67 0.43 -9.84 -12.73
CA ASP A 67 1.64 -10.66 -12.69
C ASP A 67 1.30 -12.16 -12.76
N PRO A 68 1.95 -12.91 -13.66
CA PRO A 68 1.77 -14.36 -13.69
C PRO A 68 2.43 -15.03 -12.47
N PRO A 69 2.05 -16.26 -12.10
CA PRO A 69 2.58 -16.96 -10.93
C PRO A 69 4.12 -17.02 -10.86
N GLU A 70 4.77 -17.17 -12.02
CA GLU A 70 6.23 -17.22 -12.15
C GLU A 70 6.92 -15.91 -11.79
N VAL A 71 6.21 -14.79 -11.82
CA VAL A 71 6.66 -13.47 -11.37
C VAL A 71 6.23 -13.25 -9.93
N SER A 72 4.96 -13.48 -9.61
CA SER A 72 4.40 -13.15 -8.29
C SER A 72 5.03 -13.95 -7.16
N ASN A 73 5.33 -15.24 -7.38
CA ASN A 73 5.96 -16.07 -6.36
C ASN A 73 7.37 -15.57 -6.03
N LEU A 74 8.15 -15.18 -7.03
CA LEU A 74 9.50 -14.64 -6.82
C LEU A 74 9.49 -13.29 -6.10
N PHE A 75 8.48 -12.45 -6.38
CA PHE A 75 8.33 -11.17 -5.68
C PHE A 75 7.90 -11.37 -4.22
N LEU A 76 6.97 -12.29 -3.96
CA LEU A 76 6.55 -12.67 -2.61
C LEU A 76 7.70 -13.30 -1.80
N GLU A 77 8.53 -14.13 -2.42
CA GLU A 77 9.77 -14.65 -1.80
C GLU A 77 10.71 -13.51 -1.44
N LEU A 78 10.96 -12.57 -2.38
CA LEU A 78 11.80 -11.41 -2.08
C LEU A 78 11.23 -10.59 -0.91
N MET A 79 9.93 -10.32 -0.89
CA MET A 79 9.27 -9.56 0.18
C MET A 79 9.54 -10.17 1.57
N GLN A 80 9.68 -11.49 1.69
CA GLN A 80 9.96 -12.13 2.97
C GLN A 80 11.35 -11.79 3.52
N ASP A 81 12.28 -11.39 2.65
CA ASP A 81 13.64 -11.00 2.99
C ASP A 81 13.84 -9.47 3.09
N LEU A 82 12.77 -8.67 2.98
CA LEU A 82 12.84 -7.21 3.03
C LEU A 82 12.37 -6.67 4.40
N SER A 83 13.07 -5.64 4.89
CA SER A 83 12.72 -4.94 6.13
C SER A 83 11.76 -3.78 5.87
N PHE A 84 10.45 -4.03 5.90
CA PHE A 84 9.44 -2.98 5.74
C PHE A 84 8.28 -3.09 6.72
N LYS A 85 7.45 -2.05 6.76
CA LYS A 85 6.17 -2.02 7.49
C LYS A 85 5.06 -1.55 6.56
N ALA A 86 3.97 -2.30 6.51
CA ALA A 86 2.77 -1.89 5.80
C ALA A 86 1.71 -1.32 6.75
N TYR A 87 0.99 -0.31 6.30
CA TYR A 87 -0.17 0.27 6.98
C TYR A 87 -1.31 0.31 5.97
N VAL A 88 -2.46 -0.25 6.35
CA VAL A 88 -3.58 -0.47 5.44
C VAL A 88 -4.85 0.06 6.07
N LEU A 89 -5.53 0.94 5.33
CA LEU A 89 -6.83 1.49 5.69
C LEU A 89 -7.87 0.99 4.68
N VAL A 90 -9.00 0.45 5.16
CA VAL A 90 -10.05 -0.12 4.31
C VAL A 90 -11.41 0.49 4.63
N THR A 91 -12.29 0.54 3.62
CA THR A 91 -13.71 0.87 3.79
C THR A 91 -14.58 0.10 2.80
N ASP A 92 -15.75 -0.34 3.26
CA ASP A 92 -16.81 -0.87 2.38
C ASP A 92 -17.81 0.20 1.95
N GLY A 93 -17.60 1.46 2.38
CA GLY A 93 -18.43 2.60 2.03
C GLY A 93 -19.74 2.72 2.80
N THR A 94 -19.96 1.89 3.84
CA THR A 94 -21.19 1.90 4.65
C THR A 94 -21.11 2.79 5.90
N SER A 95 -19.91 3.23 6.29
CA SER A 95 -19.67 3.96 7.56
C SER A 95 -19.78 5.49 7.44
N VAL A 96 -18.88 6.22 8.13
CA VAL A 96 -18.77 7.69 8.25
C VAL A 96 -18.77 8.41 6.89
N LEU A 97 -18.48 7.68 5.81
CA LEU A 97 -18.41 8.19 4.45
C LEU A 97 -19.60 7.72 3.57
N ALA A 98 -20.69 7.30 4.21
CA ALA A 98 -21.95 7.02 3.52
C ALA A 98 -22.41 8.26 2.75
N GLY A 99 -22.71 8.10 1.46
CA GLY A 99 -23.11 9.20 0.57
C GLY A 99 -21.98 10.09 0.05
N SER A 100 -20.73 9.91 0.52
CA SER A 100 -19.56 10.60 -0.06
C SER A 100 -19.17 10.00 -1.41
N THR A 101 -18.61 10.83 -2.29
CA THR A 101 -18.04 10.33 -3.56
C THR A 101 -16.82 9.46 -3.27
N GLU A 102 -16.44 8.58 -4.21
CA GLU A 102 -15.25 7.75 -4.05
C GLU A 102 -13.96 8.59 -3.93
N ILE A 103 -13.87 9.70 -4.67
CA ILE A 103 -12.75 10.65 -4.57
C ILE A 103 -12.67 11.25 -3.16
N ASP A 104 -13.81 11.61 -2.56
CA ASP A 104 -13.84 12.11 -1.18
C ASP A 104 -13.40 11.03 -0.18
N ARG A 105 -13.79 9.78 -0.42
CA ARG A 105 -13.36 8.64 0.39
C ARG A 105 -11.86 8.42 0.29
N LEU A 106 -11.30 8.37 -0.91
CA LEU A 106 -9.86 8.27 -1.14
C LEU A 106 -9.12 9.42 -0.46
N LYS A 107 -9.60 10.66 -0.62
CA LYS A 107 -8.99 11.83 0.02
C LYS A 107 -8.99 11.69 1.54
N PHE A 108 -10.11 11.28 2.14
CA PHE A 108 -10.19 11.05 3.57
C PHE A 108 -9.23 9.95 4.03
N MET A 109 -9.15 8.85 3.29
CA MET A 109 -8.29 7.71 3.62
C MET A 109 -6.81 8.07 3.54
N TYR A 110 -6.37 8.68 2.43
CA TYR A 110 -5.00 9.16 2.25
C TYR A 110 -4.60 10.15 3.36
N THR A 111 -5.44 11.16 3.63
CA THR A 111 -5.14 12.18 4.64
C THR A 111 -5.13 11.63 6.07
N SER A 112 -6.01 10.66 6.38
CA SER A 112 -6.03 10.00 7.68
C SER A 112 -4.78 9.13 7.87
N LEU A 113 -4.43 8.33 6.87
CA LEU A 113 -3.26 7.45 6.96
C LEU A 113 -1.95 8.25 7.03
N LEU A 114 -1.78 9.27 6.19
CA LEU A 114 -0.63 10.17 6.24
C LEU A 114 -0.57 10.98 7.54
N GLY A 115 -1.71 11.45 8.05
CA GLY A 115 -1.79 12.13 9.34
C GLY A 115 -1.26 11.25 10.49
N ASP A 116 -1.63 9.98 10.49
CA ASP A 116 -1.15 9.02 11.49
C ASP A 116 0.35 8.73 11.35
N LEU A 117 0.86 8.64 10.12
CA LEU A 117 2.28 8.46 9.84
C LEU A 117 3.12 9.69 10.23
N LEU A 118 2.62 10.91 10.00
CA LEU A 118 3.22 12.17 10.46
C LEU A 118 3.39 12.18 11.99
N ILE A 119 2.35 11.79 12.74
CA ILE A 119 2.39 11.73 14.21
C ILE A 119 3.38 10.67 14.70
N ARG A 120 3.39 9.50 14.04
CA ARG A 120 4.26 8.38 14.36
C ARG A 120 5.72 8.75 14.18
N HIS A 121 6.04 9.43 13.09
CA HIS A 121 7.39 9.82 12.70
C HIS A 121 7.71 11.27 13.04
N ARG A 122 7.09 11.82 14.09
CA ARG A 122 7.26 13.22 14.51
C ARG A 122 8.70 13.63 14.89
N ALA A 123 9.58 12.64 15.08
CA ALA A 123 11.00 12.87 15.37
C ALA A 123 11.85 13.00 14.09
N GLU A 124 11.30 12.61 12.94
CA GLU A 124 11.96 12.75 11.65
C GLU A 124 11.87 14.21 11.18
N PRO A 125 12.88 14.71 10.45
CA PRO A 125 12.78 16.03 9.82
C PRO A 125 11.82 16.02 8.62
N GLU A 126 11.73 14.88 7.91
CA GLU A 126 11.04 14.77 6.64
C GLU A 126 10.50 13.35 6.37
N LEU A 127 9.30 13.30 5.79
CA LEU A 127 8.70 12.13 5.16
C LEU A 127 8.62 12.36 3.65
N LEU A 128 9.32 11.52 2.88
CA LEU A 128 9.21 11.49 1.42
C LEU A 128 8.22 10.41 1.03
N CYS A 129 7.11 10.79 0.40
CA CYS A 129 6.02 9.91 0.03
C CYS A 129 5.89 9.82 -1.48
N TYR A 130 6.00 8.60 -2.02
CA TYR A 130 5.78 8.30 -3.42
C TYR A 130 4.37 7.75 -3.62
N ILE A 131 3.65 8.31 -4.59
CA ILE A 131 2.32 7.85 -5.01
C ILE A 131 2.38 7.53 -6.50
N GLU A 132 1.73 6.43 -6.91
CA GLU A 132 1.68 6.07 -8.32
C GLU A 132 1.00 7.17 -9.16
N GLN A 133 1.59 7.48 -10.31
CA GLN A 133 1.05 8.50 -11.20
C GLN A 133 -0.29 8.07 -11.81
N ASN A 134 -1.37 8.66 -11.29
CA ASN A 134 -2.72 8.53 -11.84
C ASN A 134 -3.30 9.93 -12.13
N ASP A 135 -3.72 10.20 -13.38
CA ASP A 135 -4.22 11.51 -13.80
C ASP A 135 -5.47 11.94 -13.01
N GLY A 136 -6.29 10.99 -12.55
CA GLY A 136 -7.43 11.27 -11.68
C GLY A 136 -7.05 11.71 -10.26
N MET A 137 -5.82 11.43 -9.83
CA MET A 137 -5.33 11.69 -8.47
C MET A 137 -4.51 12.97 -8.34
N LYS A 138 -4.12 13.61 -9.45
CA LYS A 138 -3.24 14.80 -9.43
C LYS A 138 -3.76 15.93 -8.55
N GLN A 139 -5.06 16.24 -8.64
CA GLN A 139 -5.66 17.31 -7.82
C GLN A 139 -5.72 16.93 -6.33
N LEU A 140 -5.97 15.66 -6.03
CA LEU A 140 -5.98 15.14 -4.67
C LEU A 140 -4.58 15.24 -4.07
N VAL A 141 -3.56 14.76 -4.79
CA VAL A 141 -2.16 14.71 -4.34
C VAL A 141 -1.59 16.09 -4.05
N ARG A 142 -1.91 17.10 -4.87
CA ARG A 142 -1.41 18.47 -4.68
C ARG A 142 -1.72 19.04 -3.29
N ASN A 143 -2.88 18.70 -2.72
CA ASN A 143 -3.34 19.22 -1.43
C ASN A 143 -3.12 18.23 -0.27
N LEU A 144 -2.53 17.06 -0.53
CA LEU A 144 -2.31 16.04 0.49
C LEU A 144 -1.40 16.50 1.63
N PRO A 145 -0.24 17.16 1.39
CA PRO A 145 0.65 17.58 2.47
C PRO A 145 -0.05 18.43 3.53
N ASP A 146 -0.76 19.48 3.10
CA ASP A 146 -1.47 20.40 4.00
C ASP A 146 -2.64 19.69 4.71
N SER A 147 -3.39 18.88 3.96
CA SER A 147 -4.56 18.18 4.50
C SER A 147 -4.17 17.13 5.55
N ALA A 148 -3.09 16.38 5.31
CA ALA A 148 -2.56 15.39 6.26
C ALA A 148 -1.95 16.07 7.49
N THR A 149 -1.23 17.18 7.32
CA THR A 149 -0.64 17.96 8.43
C THR A 149 -1.73 18.54 9.33
N ARG A 150 -2.77 19.14 8.73
CA ARG A 150 -3.94 19.62 9.48
C ARG A 150 -4.62 18.48 10.25
N ARG A 151 -4.85 17.34 9.59
CA ARG A 151 -5.45 16.14 10.22
C ARG A 151 -4.62 15.63 11.40
N ALA A 152 -3.30 15.63 11.26
CA ALA A 152 -2.39 15.25 12.34
C ALA A 152 -2.48 16.21 13.55
N HIS A 153 -2.52 17.53 13.31
CA HIS A 153 -2.71 18.52 14.37
C HIS A 153 -4.07 18.41 15.07
N GLU A 154 -5.16 18.23 14.30
CA GLU A 154 -6.51 18.00 14.85
C GLU A 154 -6.51 16.79 15.79
N LYS A 155 -5.86 15.69 15.39
CA LYS A 155 -5.77 14.47 16.18
C LYS A 155 -4.89 14.62 17.43
N LEU A 156 -3.83 15.41 17.35
CA LEU A 156 -2.96 15.70 18.50
C LEU A 156 -3.61 16.66 19.50
N GLY A 157 -4.53 17.53 19.05
CA GLY A 157 -5.19 18.53 19.88
C GLY A 157 -4.26 19.60 20.47
N ARG A 158 -3.01 19.67 20.01
CA ARG A 158 -2.00 20.62 20.50
C ARG A 158 -0.96 20.97 19.42
N PRO A 159 -0.32 22.14 19.51
CA PRO A 159 0.82 22.48 18.65
C PRO A 159 1.97 21.50 18.94
N THR A 160 2.39 20.74 17.93
CA THR A 160 3.51 19.80 18.03
C THR A 160 4.23 19.81 16.69
N SER A 161 5.56 19.80 16.70
CA SER A 161 6.31 19.73 15.45
C SER A 161 6.01 18.42 14.72
N LEU A 162 5.81 18.50 13.41
CA LEU A 162 5.59 17.38 12.51
C LEU A 162 6.64 17.46 11.39
N PRO A 163 7.08 16.32 10.84
CA PRO A 163 8.00 16.30 9.70
C PRO A 163 7.40 17.03 8.51
N ARG A 164 8.27 17.60 7.68
CA ARG A 164 7.87 18.07 6.35
C ARG A 164 7.41 16.86 5.53
N LEU A 165 6.20 16.91 4.99
CA LEU A 165 5.67 15.89 4.09
C LEU A 165 5.88 16.32 2.64
N ASN A 166 6.78 15.62 1.94
CA ASN A 166 6.99 15.79 0.51
C ASN A 166 6.32 14.65 -0.23
N VAL A 167 5.30 14.97 -1.03
CA VAL A 167 4.62 13.97 -1.86
C VAL A 167 5.07 14.13 -3.31
N VAL A 168 5.51 13.02 -3.90
CA VAL A 168 5.97 12.94 -5.29
C VAL A 168 5.12 11.91 -6.01
N MET A 169 4.52 12.30 -7.13
CA MET A 169 3.87 11.36 -8.04
C MET A 169 4.91 10.83 -9.01
N VAL A 170 5.05 9.51 -9.11
CA VAL A 170 6.02 8.87 -9.99
C VAL A 170 5.36 7.70 -10.72
N PRO A 171 5.78 7.39 -11.97
CA PRO A 171 5.44 6.11 -12.56
C PRO A 171 6.08 4.97 -11.75
N LYS A 172 5.44 3.80 -11.72
CA LYS A 172 5.92 2.62 -10.98
C LYS A 172 7.33 2.16 -11.34
N THR A 173 7.77 2.44 -12.57
CA THR A 173 9.13 2.16 -13.04
C THR A 173 10.22 3.04 -12.41
N GLU A 174 9.86 4.19 -11.83
CA GLU A 174 10.80 5.09 -11.15
C GLU A 174 10.87 4.84 -9.63
N ALA A 175 9.92 4.06 -9.08
CA ALA A 175 9.90 3.62 -7.69
C ALA A 175 9.25 2.24 -7.59
N MET A 176 10.01 1.19 -7.93
CA MET A 176 9.49 -0.18 -8.00
C MET A 176 9.07 -0.72 -6.63
N SER A 177 9.58 -0.15 -5.54
CA SER A 177 9.14 -0.46 -4.16
C SER A 177 7.64 -0.21 -3.94
N MET A 178 6.97 0.60 -4.77
CA MET A 178 5.50 0.73 -4.74
C MET A 178 4.79 -0.62 -4.98
N ALA A 179 5.41 -1.56 -5.71
CA ALA A 179 4.83 -2.89 -5.89
C ALA A 179 4.64 -3.66 -4.58
N ILE A 180 5.38 -3.34 -3.50
CA ILE A 180 5.18 -3.98 -2.20
C ILE A 180 3.74 -3.73 -1.72
N ILE A 181 3.24 -2.49 -1.83
CA ILE A 181 1.91 -2.17 -1.32
C ILE A 181 0.80 -2.78 -2.19
N ASP A 182 0.98 -2.89 -3.52
CA ASP A 182 0.05 -3.64 -4.39
C ASP A 182 -0.18 -5.06 -3.89
N TYR A 183 0.92 -5.77 -3.59
CA TYR A 183 0.89 -7.17 -3.18
C TYR A 183 0.26 -7.33 -1.78
N VAL A 184 0.51 -6.39 -0.87
CA VAL A 184 -0.16 -6.36 0.43
C VAL A 184 -1.66 -6.11 0.25
N MET A 185 -2.05 -5.09 -0.52
CA MET A 185 -3.45 -4.72 -0.70
C MET A 185 -4.26 -5.79 -1.39
N ILE A 186 -3.71 -6.48 -2.41
CA ILE A 186 -4.44 -7.55 -3.09
C ILE A 186 -4.69 -8.74 -2.16
N ALA A 187 -3.71 -9.10 -1.31
CA ALA A 187 -3.86 -10.17 -0.34
C ALA A 187 -4.91 -9.81 0.72
N VAL A 188 -4.87 -8.58 1.24
CA VAL A 188 -5.88 -8.05 2.17
C VAL A 188 -7.27 -8.02 1.53
N SER A 189 -7.41 -7.50 0.32
CA SER A 189 -8.68 -7.42 -0.40
C SER A 189 -9.31 -8.81 -0.60
N ARG A 190 -8.52 -9.79 -1.07
CA ARG A 190 -8.97 -11.18 -1.25
C ARG A 190 -9.42 -11.81 0.07
N TRP A 191 -8.66 -11.59 1.15
CA TRP A 191 -9.01 -12.09 2.47
C TRP A 191 -10.29 -11.47 3.04
N ILE A 192 -10.47 -10.14 2.93
CA ILE A 192 -11.71 -9.47 3.32
C ILE A 192 -12.90 -10.02 2.51
N ARG A 193 -12.73 -10.20 1.20
CA ARG A 193 -13.77 -10.77 0.32
C ARG A 193 -14.11 -12.22 0.62
N SER A 194 -13.17 -12.98 1.20
CA SER A 194 -13.43 -14.32 1.74
C SER A 194 -14.11 -14.31 3.12
N ASN A 195 -14.66 -13.16 3.53
CA ASN A 195 -15.27 -12.92 4.83
C ASN A 195 -14.34 -13.29 5.99
N TYR A 196 -13.08 -12.84 5.89
CA TYR A 196 -12.09 -12.98 6.97
C TYR A 196 -11.83 -14.44 7.37
N THR A 197 -11.87 -15.36 6.39
CA THR A 197 -11.63 -16.79 6.63
C THR A 197 -10.29 -17.02 7.34
N THR A 198 -10.29 -17.94 8.31
CA THR A 198 -9.10 -18.39 9.05
C THR A 198 -8.73 -19.84 8.73
N LYS A 199 -9.39 -20.43 7.73
CA LYS A 199 -9.22 -21.82 7.32
C LYS A 199 -7.88 -22.01 6.58
N PRO A 200 -6.94 -22.85 7.06
CA PRO A 200 -5.65 -23.06 6.41
C PRO A 200 -5.73 -23.56 4.96
N GLU A 201 -6.79 -24.28 4.61
CA GLU A 201 -7.06 -24.77 3.26
C GLU A 201 -7.56 -23.68 2.30
N ASP A 202 -7.98 -22.52 2.80
CA ASP A 202 -8.37 -21.38 1.97
C ASP A 202 -7.14 -20.62 1.47
N TRP A 203 -7.03 -20.47 0.15
CA TRP A 203 -5.94 -19.74 -0.46
C TRP A 203 -5.91 -18.26 -0.04
N SER A 204 -7.07 -17.64 0.17
CA SER A 204 -7.16 -16.23 0.58
C SER A 204 -6.54 -16.01 1.96
N TYR A 205 -6.74 -16.96 2.87
CA TYR A 205 -6.09 -16.95 4.18
C TYR A 205 -4.58 -17.19 4.06
N ARG A 206 -4.13 -18.20 3.29
CA ARG A 206 -2.71 -18.46 3.09
C ARG A 206 -1.97 -17.27 2.49
N ALA A 207 -2.54 -16.61 1.49
CA ALA A 207 -1.95 -15.42 0.87
C ALA A 207 -1.84 -14.26 1.86
N PHE A 208 -2.89 -14.02 2.65
CA PHE A 208 -2.86 -13.00 3.70
C PHE A 208 -1.79 -13.29 4.77
N ARG A 209 -1.66 -14.56 5.18
CA ARG A 209 -0.64 -15.00 6.16
C ARG A 209 0.80 -14.74 5.71
N ILE A 210 1.08 -14.66 4.41
CA ILE A 210 2.40 -14.29 3.88
C ILE A 210 2.70 -12.82 4.18
N VAL A 211 1.71 -11.94 4.09
CA VAL A 211 1.93 -10.48 4.23
C VAL A 211 1.64 -9.95 5.63
N GLU A 212 0.81 -10.64 6.41
CA GLU A 212 0.39 -10.22 7.76
C GLU A 212 1.54 -9.82 8.70
N PRO A 213 2.68 -10.54 8.76
CA PRO A 213 3.80 -10.15 9.62
C PRO A 213 4.36 -8.74 9.34
N PHE A 214 4.21 -8.28 8.09
CA PHE A 214 4.68 -6.96 7.66
C PHE A 214 3.65 -5.86 7.94
N ILE A 215 2.38 -6.21 8.17
CA ILE A 215 1.31 -5.26 8.44
C ILE A 215 1.42 -4.75 9.88
N SER A 216 1.82 -3.49 10.02
CA SER A 216 1.85 -2.80 11.31
C SER A 216 0.46 -2.43 11.80
N ILE A 217 -0.41 -1.99 10.88
CA ILE A 217 -1.80 -1.63 11.16
C ILE A 217 -2.66 -2.03 9.95
N LEU A 218 -3.74 -2.77 10.20
CA LEU A 218 -4.87 -2.95 9.30
C LEU A 218 -6.13 -2.41 10.00
N TYR A 219 -6.68 -1.34 9.47
CA TYR A 219 -7.82 -0.63 10.07
C TYR A 219 -8.96 -0.52 9.07
N SER A 220 -10.19 -0.76 9.53
CA SER A 220 -11.43 -0.50 8.79
C SER A 220 -12.15 0.72 9.36
N LEU A 221 -12.65 1.58 8.48
CA LEU A 221 -13.45 2.74 8.90
C LEU A 221 -14.77 2.34 9.57
N GLU A 222 -15.29 1.16 9.25
CA GLU A 222 -16.52 0.59 9.81
C GLU A 222 -16.27 -0.19 11.10
N ARG A 223 -15.19 -1.00 11.13
CA ARG A 223 -14.96 -2.02 12.17
C ARG A 223 -13.85 -1.64 13.15
N GLY A 224 -13.14 -0.55 12.91
CA GLY A 224 -11.98 -0.16 13.71
C GLY A 224 -10.73 -0.98 13.38
N LEU A 225 -9.89 -1.20 14.39
CA LEU A 225 -8.65 -1.97 14.23
C LEU A 225 -8.95 -3.45 13.98
N ILE A 226 -8.55 -3.96 12.81
CA ILE A 226 -8.72 -5.38 12.44
C ILE A 226 -7.51 -6.20 12.87
N SER A 227 -6.30 -5.73 12.55
CA SER A 227 -5.04 -6.41 12.89
C SER A 227 -3.92 -5.40 13.12
N SER A 228 -2.99 -5.74 14.01
CA SER A 228 -1.74 -4.98 14.19
C SER A 228 -0.63 -5.91 14.66
N ARG A 229 0.63 -5.48 14.58
CA ARG A 229 1.76 -6.25 15.14
C ARG A 229 1.61 -6.61 16.62
N LYS A 230 0.87 -5.82 17.41
CA LYS A 230 0.64 -6.08 18.85
C LYS A 230 -0.57 -6.97 19.10
N MET A 231 -1.46 -7.08 18.12
CA MET A 231 -2.68 -7.87 18.14
C MET A 231 -2.85 -8.50 16.77
N PRO A 232 -1.98 -9.47 16.42
CA PRO A 232 -2.16 -10.25 15.19
C PRO A 232 -3.48 -11.03 15.29
N LEU A 233 -4.03 -11.43 14.16
CA LEU A 233 -5.29 -12.20 14.16
C LEU A 233 -5.13 -13.62 14.72
N HIS A 234 -3.89 -14.02 15.02
CA HIS A 234 -3.50 -15.36 15.42
C HIS A 234 -2.34 -15.33 16.43
#